data_AF-A0A2P5AKI1-F1
#
_entry.id   AF-A0A2P5AKI1-F1
#
_cell.length_a   1.000
_cell.length_b   1.000
_cell.length_c   1.000
_cell.angle_alpha   90.00
_cell.angle_beta   90.00
_cell.angle_gamma   90.00
#
_symmetry.space_group_name_H-M   'P 1'
#
loop_
_entity.id
_entity.type
_entity.pdbx_description
1 polymer ?
#
loop_
_entity_poly.entity_id
_entity_poly.type
_entity_poly.pdbx_seq_one_letter_code
_entity_poly.pdbx_strand_id
1 'polypeptide(L)'
;MGVLKDVKERLLEKLVAAAVPAEALEKARRLLETVVRDATVAAHALSKDALHRIKTHLVDILPSLSPALTTKMVDEAEKEVEAEAETNENKEESSSTNNNYQESNKPSSRL
;
A
#
# COMPACT_ATOMS: atom_id res chain seq x y z
N MET A 1 -14.57 11.32 8.80
CA MET A 1 -13.41 11.56 7.91
C MET A 1 -13.51 10.54 6.78
N GLY A 2 -13.13 10.90 5.55
CA GLY A 2 -13.21 9.96 4.44
C GLY A 2 -11.97 9.08 4.42
N VAL A 3 -12.14 7.76 4.60
CA VAL A 3 -11.06 6.76 4.70
C VAL A 3 -9.92 6.96 3.69
N LEU A 4 -10.25 7.32 2.45
CA LEU A 4 -9.27 7.49 1.39
C LEU A 4 -8.34 8.70 1.60
N LYS A 5 -8.84 9.75 2.26
CA LYS A 5 -8.08 10.94 2.59
C LYS A 5 -7.01 10.61 3.64
N ASP A 6 -7.38 9.79 4.61
CA ASP A 6 -6.49 9.36 5.69
C ASP A 6 -5.42 8.40 5.13
N VAL A 7 -5.80 7.48 4.23
CA VAL A 7 -4.84 6.58 3.54
C VAL A 7 -3.83 7.37 2.69
N LYS A 8 -4.27 8.43 2.00
CA LYS A 8 -3.37 9.31 1.25
C LYS A 8 -2.28 9.88 2.16
N GLU A 9 -2.66 10.41 3.33
CA GLU A 9 -1.72 11.06 4.24
C GLU A 9 -0.69 10.05 4.77
N ARG A 10 -1.13 8.87 5.23
CA ARG A 10 -0.26 7.76 5.66
C ARG A 10 0.68 7.26 4.57
N LEU A 11 0.17 7.09 3.35
CA LEU A 11 0.99 6.62 2.24
C LEU A 11 2.08 7.63 1.86
N LEU A 12 1.78 8.92 1.88
CA LEU A 12 2.78 9.97 1.62
C LEU A 12 3.90 9.98 2.68
N GLU A 13 3.56 9.83 3.96
CA GLU A 13 4.56 9.72 5.04
C GLU A 13 5.50 8.52 4.81
N LYS A 14 4.93 7.36 4.46
CA LYS A 14 5.70 6.14 4.17
C LYS A 14 6.60 6.29 2.94
N LEU A 15 6.13 6.98 1.90
CA LEU A 15 6.94 7.26 0.71
C LEU A 15 8.11 8.21 1.01
N VAL A 16 7.91 9.21 1.86
CA VAL A 16 8.99 10.08 2.33
C VAL A 16 10.00 9.27 3.16
N ALA A 17 9.53 8.39 4.06
CA ALA A 17 10.38 7.52 4.87
C ALA A 17 11.17 6.50 4.03
N ALA A 18 10.62 6.07 2.88
CA ALA A 18 11.29 5.19 1.93
C ALA A 18 12.34 5.91 1.05
N ALA A 19 12.64 7.18 1.33
CA ALA A 19 13.64 7.99 0.62
C ALA A 19 13.41 8.04 -0.91
N VAL A 20 12.13 8.07 -1.31
CA VAL A 20 11.73 8.11 -2.71
C VAL A 20 12.15 9.44 -3.35
N PRO A 21 12.60 9.45 -4.63
CA PRO A 21 12.95 10.68 -5.33
C PRO A 21 11.80 11.70 -5.34
N ALA A 22 12.12 12.99 -5.16
CA ALA A 22 11.11 14.06 -5.06
C ALA A 22 10.17 14.14 -6.29
N GLU A 23 10.68 13.86 -7.48
CA GLU A 23 9.86 13.84 -8.70
C GLU A 23 8.81 12.72 -8.67
N ALA A 24 9.19 11.55 -8.17
CA ALA A 24 8.29 10.42 -8.07
C ALA A 24 7.29 10.59 -6.91
N LEU A 25 7.72 11.23 -5.82
CA LEU A 25 6.86 11.62 -4.70
C LEU A 25 5.76 12.61 -5.14
N GLU A 26 6.11 13.62 -5.94
CA GLU A 26 5.13 14.59 -6.45
C GLU A 26 4.14 13.94 -7.43
N LYS A 27 4.59 13.00 -8.27
CA LYS A 27 3.71 12.19 -9.13
C LYS A 27 2.74 11.34 -8.30
N ALA A 28 3.24 10.67 -7.25
CA ALA A 28 2.42 9.89 -6.34
C ALA A 28 1.39 10.76 -5.62
N ARG A 29 1.79 11.96 -5.16
CA ARG A 29 0.88 12.92 -4.53
C ARG A 29 -0.27 13.34 -5.46
N ARG A 30 0.03 13.68 -6.72
CA ARG A 30 -1.00 14.04 -7.71
C ARG A 30 -1.94 12.90 -8.03
N LEU A 31 -1.42 11.67 -8.14
CA LEU A 31 -2.23 10.48 -8.32
C LEU A 31 -3.22 10.34 -7.14
N LEU A 32 -2.73 10.39 -5.91
CA LEU A 32 -3.56 10.21 -4.72
C LEU A 32 -4.62 11.31 -4.59
N GLU A 33 -4.28 12.58 -4.87
CA GLU A 33 -5.25 13.68 -4.90
C GLU A 33 -6.34 13.48 -5.95
N THR A 34 -5.98 12.94 -7.12
CA THR A 34 -6.94 12.60 -8.18
C THR A 34 -7.88 11.50 -7.71
N VAL A 35 -7.36 10.41 -7.16
CA VAL A 35 -8.17 9.27 -6.72
C VAL A 35 -9.08 9.66 -5.55
N VAL A 36 -8.61 10.44 -4.59
CA VAL A 36 -9.44 10.96 -3.48
C VAL A 36 -10.58 11.82 -4.00
N ARG A 37 -10.32 12.67 -5.00
CA ARG A 37 -11.36 13.50 -5.63
C ARG A 37 -12.41 12.63 -6.32
N ASP A 38 -11.97 11.68 -7.15
CA ASP A 38 -12.85 10.75 -7.87
C ASP A 38 -13.74 9.94 -6.90
N ALA A 39 -13.15 9.42 -5.81
CA ALA A 39 -13.86 8.63 -4.81
C ALA A 39 -14.85 9.47 -3.98
N THR A 40 -14.55 10.75 -3.73
CA THR A 40 -15.47 11.67 -3.04
C THR A 40 -16.70 11.97 -3.88
N VAL A 41 -16.53 12.08 -5.21
CA VAL A 41 -17.64 12.33 -6.16
C VAL A 41 -18.57 11.12 -6.28
N ALA A 42 -18.04 9.90 -6.12
CA ALA A 42 -18.78 8.65 -6.37
C ALA A 42 -19.51 8.04 -5.15
N ALA A 43 -19.66 8.77 -4.04
CA ALA A 43 -20.40 8.34 -2.84
C ALA A 43 -20.00 6.94 -2.30
N HIS A 44 -18.84 6.88 -1.62
CA HIS A 44 -18.40 5.83 -0.67
C HIS A 44 -18.21 4.37 -1.18
N ALA A 45 -18.81 3.95 -2.28
CA ALA A 45 -18.71 2.56 -2.77
C ALA A 45 -17.37 2.24 -3.47
N LEU A 46 -16.52 3.23 -3.71
CA LEU A 46 -15.28 3.09 -4.49
C LEU A 46 -14.00 2.92 -3.67
N SER A 47 -14.05 2.78 -2.33
CA SER A 47 -12.80 2.73 -1.54
C SER A 47 -11.85 1.61 -1.98
N LYS A 48 -12.35 0.39 -2.21
CA LYS A 48 -11.52 -0.74 -2.67
C LYS A 48 -11.02 -0.60 -4.10
N ASP A 49 -11.84 -0.10 -5.02
CA ASP A 49 -11.44 0.16 -6.41
C ASP A 49 -10.37 1.27 -6.48
N ALA A 50 -10.58 2.33 -5.71
CA ALA A 50 -9.63 3.43 -5.56
C ALA A 50 -8.28 2.93 -5.03
N LEU A 51 -8.28 2.05 -4.03
CA LEU A 51 -7.05 1.45 -3.49
C LEU A 51 -6.35 0.54 -4.50
N HIS A 52 -7.10 -0.24 -5.29
CA HIS A 52 -6.52 -1.00 -6.39
C HIS A 52 -5.88 -0.08 -7.45
N ARG A 53 -6.57 1.00 -7.85
CA ARG A 53 -6.02 2.00 -8.78
C ARG A 53 -4.73 2.63 -8.23
N ILE A 54 -4.70 2.95 -6.94
CA ILE A 54 -3.50 3.46 -6.27
C ILE A 54 -2.38 2.42 -6.39
N LYS A 55 -2.60 1.17 -5.98
CA LYS A 55 -1.60 0.09 -6.04
C LYS A 55 -1.01 -0.05 -7.45
N THR A 56 -1.85 -0.14 -8.47
CA THR A 56 -1.40 -0.29 -9.86
C THR A 56 -0.55 0.89 -10.33
N HIS A 57 -1.03 2.12 -10.15
CA HIS A 57 -0.33 3.30 -10.66
C HIS A 57 0.91 3.67 -9.84
N LEU A 58 0.96 3.34 -8.55
CA LEU A 58 2.13 3.61 -7.72
C LEU A 58 3.34 2.76 -8.18
N VAL A 59 3.10 1.55 -8.71
CA VAL A 59 4.16 0.70 -9.30
C VAL A 59 4.79 1.35 -10.51
N ASP A 60 3.99 2.00 -11.36
CA ASP A 60 4.48 2.72 -12.54
C ASP A 60 5.25 4.00 -12.17
N ILE A 61 4.83 4.68 -11.11
CA ILE A 61 5.46 5.92 -10.64
C ILE A 61 6.77 5.64 -9.88
N LEU A 62 6.84 4.50 -9.20
CA LEU A 62 7.94 4.12 -8.32
C LEU A 62 8.65 2.86 -8.82
N PRO A 63 9.27 2.88 -10.01
CA PRO A 63 10.01 1.73 -10.53
C PRO A 63 11.24 1.39 -9.68
N SER A 64 11.67 2.31 -8.81
CA SER A 64 12.73 2.09 -7.82
C SER A 64 12.29 1.20 -6.66
N LEU A 65 10.98 1.06 -6.42
CA LEU A 65 10.43 0.17 -5.40
C LEU A 65 9.88 -1.08 -6.07
N SER A 66 10.00 -2.23 -5.39
CA SER A 66 9.42 -3.45 -5.93
C SER A 66 7.88 -3.36 -5.89
N PRO A 67 7.17 -3.97 -6.87
CA PRO A 67 5.71 -3.96 -6.87
C PRO A 67 5.09 -4.53 -5.58
N ALA A 68 5.75 -5.53 -4.99
CA ALA A 68 5.36 -6.12 -3.72
C ALA A 68 5.51 -5.14 -2.54
N LEU A 69 6.61 -4.39 -2.48
CA LEU A 69 6.83 -3.39 -1.44
C LEU A 69 5.83 -2.23 -1.58
N THR A 70 5.62 -1.76 -2.79
CA THR A 70 4.65 -0.71 -3.11
C THR A 70 3.23 -1.10 -2.70
N THR A 71 2.81 -2.33 -3.05
CA THR A 71 1.48 -2.85 -2.66
C THR A 71 1.35 -2.95 -1.15
N LYS A 72 2.38 -3.48 -0.47
CA LYS A 72 2.42 -3.59 0.99
C LYS A 72 2.31 -2.22 1.68
N MET A 73 2.95 -1.17 1.15
CA MET A 73 2.85 0.17 1.72
C MET A 73 1.43 0.73 1.67
N VAL A 74 0.68 0.42 0.60
CA VAL A 74 -0.74 0.80 0.47
C VAL A 74 -1.61 -0.02 1.41
N ASP A 75 -1.36 -1.33 1.51
CA ASP A 75 -2.09 -2.22 2.44
C ASP A 75 -1.87 -1.82 3.90
N GLU A 76 -0.65 -1.45 4.28
CA GLU A 76 -0.33 -0.96 5.62
C GLU A 76 -1.05 0.36 5.91
N ALA A 77 -1.09 1.29 4.94
CA ALA A 77 -1.81 2.55 5.09
C ALA A 77 -3.34 2.35 5.19
N GLU A 78 -3.92 1.43 4.41
CA GLU A 78 -5.34 1.03 4.52
C GLU A 78 -5.62 0.44 5.90
N LYS A 79 -4.81 -0.54 6.31
CA LYS A 79 -4.96 -1.23 7.58
C LYS A 79 -4.80 -0.29 8.78
N GLU A 80 -3.91 0.68 8.73
CA GLU A 80 -3.75 1.68 9.81
C GLU A 80 -5.00 2.55 9.94
N VAL A 81 -5.60 2.98 8.82
CA VAL A 81 -6.84 3.77 8.84
C VAL A 81 -8.04 2.94 9.30
N GLU A 82 -8.13 1.68 8.86
CA GLU A 82 -9.18 0.76 9.30
C GLU A 82 -9.00 0.38 10.78
N ALA A 83 -7.78 0.13 11.24
CA ALA A 83 -7.46 -0.10 12.64
C ALA A 83 -7.72 1.13 13.52
N GLU A 84 -7.50 2.35 13.03
CA GLU A 84 -7.88 3.58 13.75
C GLU A 84 -9.41 3.77 13.83
N ALA A 85 -10.16 3.21 12.88
CA ALA A 85 -11.63 3.16 12.96
C ALA A 85 -12.14 2.03 13.88
N GLU A 86 -11.43 0.89 13.91
CA GLU A 86 -11.78 -0.30 14.68
C GLU A 86 -11.18 -0.33 16.10
N THR A 87 -10.22 0.53 16.45
CA THR A 87 -9.62 0.54 17.81
C THR A 87 -10.56 1.05 18.90
N ASN A 88 -11.81 1.39 18.58
CA ASN A 88 -12.87 1.51 19.58
C ASN A 88 -13.52 0.15 19.92
N GLU A 89 -13.29 -0.92 19.14
CA GLU A 89 -13.84 -2.27 19.31
C GLU A 89 -12.83 -3.34 18.84
N ASN A 90 -12.17 -4.00 19.78
CA ASN A 90 -11.32 -5.20 19.65
C ASN A 90 -9.83 -5.05 19.27
N LYS A 91 -9.02 -5.19 20.33
CA LYS A 91 -7.80 -6.01 20.35
C LYS A 91 -8.07 -7.38 19.71
N GLU A 92 -7.23 -7.79 18.77
CA GLU A 92 -6.66 -9.15 18.56
C GLU A 92 -6.17 -9.26 17.11
N GLU A 93 -4.85 -9.14 16.90
CA GLU A 93 -3.97 -10.27 16.64
C GLU A 93 -4.12 -10.83 15.21
N SER A 94 -3.13 -10.54 14.36
CA SER A 94 -2.41 -11.58 13.60
C SER A 94 -1.32 -10.97 12.73
N SER A 95 -0.11 -11.12 13.24
CA SER A 95 1.11 -11.30 12.46
C SER A 95 0.89 -12.38 11.39
N SER A 96 1.27 -12.08 10.15
CA SER A 96 1.76 -13.11 9.21
C SER A 96 2.66 -12.45 8.17
N THR A 97 3.83 -12.04 8.64
CA THR A 97 5.02 -12.06 7.78
C THR A 97 5.57 -13.47 7.85
N ASN A 98 5.52 -14.23 6.75
CA ASN A 98 6.71 -14.93 6.29
C ASN A 98 6.56 -15.42 4.85
N ASN A 99 7.28 -14.73 3.97
CA ASN A 99 7.62 -15.17 2.64
C ASN A 99 8.44 -16.47 2.75
N ASN A 100 7.94 -17.57 2.20
CA ASN A 100 8.74 -18.75 1.98
C ASN A 100 9.14 -18.80 0.50
N TYR A 101 10.27 -18.17 0.17
CA TYR A 101 10.97 -18.40 -1.09
C TYR A 101 12.29 -19.11 -0.82
N GLN A 102 12.36 -20.32 -1.40
CA GLN A 102 13.52 -21.06 -1.86
C GLN A 102 14.64 -21.41 -0.87
N GLU A 103 14.81 -22.71 -0.62
CA GLU A 103 16.15 -23.29 -0.58
C GLU A 103 16.23 -24.49 -1.51
N SER A 104 17.01 -24.29 -2.57
CA SER A 104 17.45 -25.24 -3.56
C SER A 104 18.31 -26.35 -2.94
N ASN A 105 17.87 -27.61 -3.02
CA ASN A 105 18.74 -28.77 -2.76
C ASN A 105 18.79 -29.69 -3.99
N LYS A 106 19.75 -29.43 -4.89
CA LYS A 106 20.52 -30.50 -5.54
C LYS A 106 21.90 -30.50 -4.86
N PRO A 107 22.36 -31.64 -4.34
CA PRO A 107 23.34 -32.43 -5.08
C PRO A 107 23.08 -33.96 -5.00
N SER A 108 23.23 -34.67 -6.11
CA SER A 108 24.30 -35.67 -6.33
C SER A 108 24.34 -36.84 -5.34
N SER A 109 24.03 -38.06 -5.80
CA SER A 109 25.07 -39.06 -6.11
C SER A 109 24.49 -40.40 -6.56
N ARG A 110 25.25 -41.03 -7.46
CA ARG A 110 25.25 -42.44 -7.86
C ARG A 110 24.89 -43.41 -6.74
N LEU A 111 24.13 -44.45 -7.07
CA LEU A 111 24.59 -45.85 -7.12
C LEU A 111 23.59 -46.70 -7.90
#